data_AF-A0A958IKE4-F1
#
_entry.id   AF-A0A958IKE4-F1
#
_cell.length_a   1.000
_cell.length_b   1.000
_cell.length_c   1.000
_cell.angle_alpha   90.00
_cell.angle_beta   90.00
_cell.angle_gamma   90.00
#
_symmetry.space_group_name_H-M   'P 1'
#
loop_
_entity.id
_entity.type
_entity.pdbx_description
1 polymer ?
#
loop_
_entity_poly.entity_id
_entity_poly.type
_entity_poly.pdbx_seq_one_letter_code
_entity_poly.pdbx_strand_id
1 'polypeptide(L)'
;NFRTSEYFESQIRLQNREQNLIHLVTQNTEFQKNSTIQFEWRTSLSESAFKWEYLTFFVLNSLEEKIIERRLDSPSIMITEPLEPGLYYWLLESELETELVGRFVVLPADVETTIGN
;
A
#
# COMPACT_ATOMS: atom_id res chain seq x y z
N ASN A 1 1.99 2.89 -19.81
CA ASN A 1 1.77 4.17 -19.11
C ASN A 1 0.50 4.09 -18.31
N PHE A 2 0.60 3.86 -17.00
CA PHE A 2 -0.53 4.01 -16.10
C PHE A 2 -0.77 5.49 -15.82
N ARG A 3 -2.04 5.89 -15.70
CA ARG A 3 -2.38 7.26 -15.26
C ARG A 3 -2.06 7.37 -13.77
N THR A 4 -1.32 8.39 -13.38
CA THR A 4 -1.02 8.69 -11.97
C THR A 4 -2.01 9.69 -11.39
N SER A 5 -2.29 9.60 -10.09
CA SER A 5 -3.02 10.63 -9.35
C SER A 5 -2.05 11.76 -8.95
N GLU A 6 -2.29 12.99 -9.40
CA GLU A 6 -1.45 14.13 -9.02
C GLU A 6 -1.48 14.39 -7.51
N TYR A 7 -2.63 14.16 -6.87
CA TYR A 7 -2.81 14.30 -5.43
C TYR A 7 -1.90 13.32 -4.67
N PHE A 8 -1.99 12.02 -4.95
CA PHE A 8 -1.18 11.02 -4.24
C PHE A 8 0.32 11.17 -4.53
N GLU A 9 0.69 11.48 -5.76
CA GLU A 9 2.10 11.74 -6.10
C GLU A 9 2.65 12.97 -5.35
N SER A 10 1.80 13.98 -5.07
CA SER A 10 2.20 15.11 -4.24
C SER A 10 2.41 14.71 -2.78
N GLN A 11 1.49 13.93 -2.20
CA GLN A 11 1.59 13.46 -0.83
C GLN A 11 2.83 12.59 -0.60
N ILE A 12 3.12 11.66 -1.52
CA ILE A 12 4.34 10.83 -1.48
C ILE A 12 5.60 11.70 -1.46
N ARG A 13 5.64 12.79 -2.25
CA ARG A 13 6.80 13.71 -2.26
C ARG A 13 6.94 14.50 -0.97
N LEU A 14 5.83 14.93 -0.36
CA LEU A 14 5.82 15.69 0.89
C LEU A 14 6.28 14.81 2.05
N GLN A 15 5.73 13.60 2.15
CA GLN A 15 6.06 12.63 3.19
C GLN A 15 7.56 12.27 3.21
N ASN A 16 8.19 12.13 2.04
CA ASN A 16 9.63 11.86 1.96
C ASN A 16 10.52 12.98 2.55
N ARG A 17 9.95 14.15 2.86
CA ARG A 17 10.64 15.28 3.48
C ARG A 17 10.40 15.38 4.98
N GLU A 18 9.41 14.68 5.53
CA GLU A 18 9.03 14.73 6.94
C GLU A 18 9.58 13.52 7.70
N GLN A 19 9.87 13.71 9.00
CA GLN A 19 10.24 12.61 9.89
C GLN A 19 8.99 11.89 10.36
N ASN A 20 8.48 10.96 9.54
CA ASN A 20 7.34 10.13 9.92
C ASN A 20 7.72 9.17 11.05
N LEU A 21 6.79 8.95 11.98
CA LEU A 21 6.95 8.02 13.11
C LEU A 21 6.69 6.57 12.70
N ILE A 22 6.15 6.36 11.50
CA ILE A 22 5.83 5.07 10.90
C ILE A 22 6.60 4.95 9.59
N HIS A 23 7.16 3.77 9.33
CA HIS A 23 7.91 3.47 8.12
C HIS A 23 7.42 2.17 7.51
N LEU A 24 7.19 2.16 6.20
CA LEU A 24 6.95 0.93 5.45
C LEU A 24 8.26 0.13 5.36
N VAL A 25 8.20 -1.15 5.75
CA VAL A 25 9.29 -2.12 5.64
C VAL A 25 9.25 -2.84 4.29
N THR A 26 8.05 -3.12 3.77
CA THR A 26 7.89 -3.76 2.46
C THR A 26 8.52 -2.91 1.37
N GLN A 27 9.57 -3.42 0.73
CA GLN A 27 10.29 -2.71 -0.34
C GLN A 27 9.75 -3.04 -1.74
N ASN A 28 9.01 -4.15 -1.87
CA ASN A 28 8.43 -4.53 -3.15
C ASN A 28 7.30 -3.57 -3.53
N THR A 29 7.42 -2.97 -4.71
CA THR A 29 6.40 -2.09 -5.29
C THR A 29 5.76 -2.70 -6.53
N GLU A 30 6.12 -3.92 -6.88
CA GLU A 30 5.62 -4.65 -8.05
C GLU A 30 5.19 -6.04 -7.62
N PHE A 31 3.97 -6.42 -7.97
CA PHE A 31 3.32 -7.66 -7.58
C PHE A 31 2.66 -8.31 -8.77
N GLN A 32 2.63 -9.63 -8.84
CA GLN A 32 1.96 -10.38 -9.91
C GLN A 32 0.46 -10.45 -9.63
N LYS A 33 -0.37 -10.50 -10.68
CA LYS A 33 -1.82 -10.74 -10.53
C LYS A 33 -2.04 -12.03 -9.71
N ASN A 34 -2.98 -11.97 -8.76
CA ASN A 34 -3.30 -13.05 -7.82
C ASN A 34 -2.20 -13.41 -6.80
N SER A 35 -1.10 -12.66 -6.74
CA SER A 35 -0.12 -12.81 -5.66
C SER A 35 -0.66 -12.23 -4.36
N THR A 36 -0.25 -12.81 -3.22
CA THR A 36 -0.48 -12.21 -1.91
C THR A 36 0.46 -11.02 -1.73
N ILE A 37 -0.10 -9.87 -1.38
CA ILE A 37 0.66 -8.64 -1.14
C ILE A 37 0.72 -8.41 0.36
N GLN A 38 1.92 -8.42 0.94
CA GLN A 38 2.12 -8.15 2.36
C GLN A 38 2.72 -6.75 2.56
N PHE A 39 2.03 -5.95 3.37
CA PHE A 39 2.59 -4.71 3.90
C PHE A 39 3.00 -4.94 5.36
N GLU A 40 4.19 -4.50 5.71
CA GLU A 40 4.70 -4.47 7.08
C GLU A 40 5.20 -3.05 7.37
N TRP A 41 4.85 -2.53 8.54
CA TRP A 41 5.28 -1.24 9.03
C TRP A 41 6.05 -1.37 10.35
N ARG A 42 6.91 -0.40 10.60
CA ARG A 42 7.57 -0.21 11.90
C ARG A 42 7.33 1.18 12.40
N THR A 43 7.26 1.33 13.71
CA THR A 43 7.21 2.64 14.36
C THR A 43 8.44 2.84 15.25
N SER A 44 8.89 4.09 15.35
CA SER A 44 9.90 4.50 16.33
C SER A 44 9.31 4.74 17.73
N LEU A 45 7.99 4.71 17.87
CA LEU A 45 7.30 4.85 19.14
C LEU A 45 7.30 3.54 19.92
N SER A 46 7.30 3.63 21.25
CA SER A 46 7.12 2.45 22.11
C SER A 46 5.73 1.84 21.92
N GLU A 47 5.59 0.51 22.06
CA GLU A 47 4.31 -0.20 21.94
C GLU A 47 3.22 0.33 22.90
N SER A 48 3.59 0.87 24.06
CA SER A 48 2.67 1.49 25.00
C SER A 48 2.10 2.84 24.53
N ALA A 49 2.78 3.51 23.61
CA ALA A 49 2.44 4.85 23.12
C ALA A 49 1.76 4.83 21.75
N PHE A 50 1.87 3.72 21.02
CA PHE A 50 1.36 3.60 19.66
C PHE A 50 0.41 2.40 19.53
N LYS A 51 -0.74 2.63 18.92
CA LYS A 51 -1.73 1.59 18.70
C LYS A 51 -2.13 1.51 17.23
N TRP A 52 -1.83 0.37 16.61
CA TRP A 52 -2.20 0.07 15.23
C TRP A 52 -3.72 0.15 15.00
N GLU A 53 -4.52 -0.15 16.03
CA GLU A 53 -5.99 -0.07 15.98
C GLU A 53 -6.54 1.32 15.67
N TYR A 54 -5.75 2.39 15.75
CA TYR A 54 -6.19 3.73 15.35
C TYR A 54 -5.93 4.03 13.88
N LEU A 55 -5.29 3.11 13.16
CA LEU A 55 -5.00 3.26 11.74
C LEU A 55 -5.95 2.46 10.88
N THR A 56 -6.33 3.07 9.77
CA THR A 56 -7.05 2.41 8.68
C THR A 56 -6.16 2.39 7.45
N PHE A 57 -5.99 1.20 6.90
CA PHE A 57 -5.29 0.95 5.66
C PHE A 57 -6.28 0.97 4.49
N PHE A 58 -5.95 1.75 3.48
CA PHE A 58 -6.71 1.81 2.24
C PHE A 58 -5.85 1.46 1.04
N VAL A 59 -6.48 0.84 0.05
CA VAL A 59 -5.95 0.72 -1.31
C VAL A 59 -6.89 1.40 -2.28
N LEU A 60 -6.33 2.23 -3.15
CA LEU A 60 -7.05 2.96 -4.18
C LEU A 60 -6.46 2.65 -5.53
N ASN A 61 -7.30 2.64 -6.57
CA ASN A 61 -6.81 2.54 -7.94
C ASN A 61 -6.30 3.90 -8.45
N SER A 62 -5.82 3.96 -9.69
CA SER A 62 -5.36 5.18 -10.34
C SER A 62 -6.42 6.29 -10.52
N LEU A 63 -7.70 5.96 -10.33
CA LEU A 63 -8.81 6.90 -10.39
C LEU A 63 -9.24 7.38 -8.99
N GLU A 64 -8.45 7.04 -7.95
CA GLU A 64 -8.72 7.39 -6.55
C GLU A 64 -9.98 6.71 -6.00
N GLU A 65 -10.44 5.63 -6.64
CA GLU A 65 -11.54 4.82 -6.13
C GLU A 65 -11.02 3.86 -5.07
N LYS A 66 -11.66 3.83 -3.90
CA LYS A 66 -11.33 2.91 -2.81
C LYS A 66 -11.69 1.48 -3.20
N ILE A 67 -10.69 0.60 -3.16
CA ILE A 67 -10.82 -0.82 -3.50
C ILE A 67 -10.77 -1.68 -2.23
N ILE A 68 -9.91 -1.32 -1.28
CA ILE A 68 -9.75 -2.01 0.00
C ILE A 68 -9.76 -0.96 1.10
N GLU A 69 -10.43 -1.29 2.21
CA GLU A 69 -10.45 -0.53 3.45
C GLU A 69 -10.42 -1.52 4.61
N ARG A 70 -9.41 -1.42 5.47
CA ARG A 70 -9.24 -2.31 6.62
C ARG A 70 -8.61 -1.58 7.79
N ARG A 71 -9.19 -1.76 8.97
CA ARG A 71 -8.59 -1.32 10.23
C ARG A 71 -7.37 -2.20 10.53
N LEU A 72 -6.25 -1.59 10.91
CA LEU A 72 -5.07 -2.34 11.33
C LEU A 72 -5.21 -2.80 12.77
N ASP A 73 -4.94 -4.07 13.05
CA ASP A 73 -4.84 -4.63 14.40
C ASP A 73 -3.39 -5.00 14.77
N SER A 74 -2.50 -4.96 13.77
CA SER A 74 -1.11 -5.36 13.87
C SER A 74 -0.24 -4.51 12.93
N PRO A 75 1.10 -4.50 13.07
CA PRO A 75 2.01 -3.78 12.18
C PRO A 75 2.07 -4.35 10.75
N SER A 76 1.22 -5.31 10.40
CA SER A 76 1.25 -5.94 9.09
C SER A 76 -0.14 -6.24 8.57
N ILE A 77 -0.32 -6.22 7.26
CA ILE A 77 -1.55 -6.65 6.62
C ILE A 77 -1.25 -7.42 5.34
N MET A 78 -2.06 -8.44 5.07
CA MET A 78 -1.99 -9.22 3.84
C MET A 78 -3.21 -8.95 2.98
N ILE A 79 -2.99 -8.55 1.74
CA ILE A 79 -4.01 -8.47 0.70
C ILE A 79 -4.00 -9.80 -0.05
N THR A 80 -5.14 -10.46 -0.04
CA THR A 80 -5.37 -11.73 -0.75
C THR A 80 -6.45 -11.57 -1.81
N GLU A 81 -7.14 -10.43 -1.85
CA GLU A 81 -8.11 -10.09 -2.86
C GLU A 81 -7.46 -9.99 -4.23
N PRO A 82 -8.13 -10.51 -5.28
CA PRO A 82 -7.63 -10.37 -6.63
C PRO A 82 -7.66 -8.89 -7.05
N LEU A 83 -6.50 -8.34 -7.33
CA LEU A 83 -6.34 -7.02 -7.93
C LEU A 83 -6.11 -7.18 -9.44
N GLU A 84 -6.75 -6.32 -10.22
CA GLU A 84 -6.51 -6.26 -11.66
C GLU A 84 -5.15 -5.63 -11.97
N PRO A 85 -4.52 -5.95 -13.11
CA PRO A 85 -3.26 -5.33 -13.47
C PRO A 85 -3.41 -3.80 -13.60
N GLY A 86 -2.56 -3.06 -12.90
CA GLY A 86 -2.73 -1.62 -12.78
C GLY A 86 -1.80 -0.97 -11.75
N LEU A 87 -1.85 0.37 -11.73
CA LEU A 87 -1.23 1.17 -10.69
C LEU A 87 -2.22 1.38 -9.54
N TYR A 88 -1.74 1.15 -8.33
CA TYR A 88 -2.48 1.35 -7.10
C TYR A 88 -1.72 2.25 -6.14
N TYR A 89 -2.49 2.95 -5.32
CA TYR A 89 -2.02 3.73 -4.20
C TYR A 89 -2.46 3.04 -2.92
N TRP A 90 -1.63 3.12 -1.89
CA TRP A 90 -2.01 2.71 -0.55
C TRP A 90 -1.78 3.85 0.41
N LEU A 91 -2.57 3.91 1.46
CA LEU A 91 -2.40 4.90 2.52
C LEU A 91 -2.80 4.34 3.88
N LEU A 92 -2.15 4.87 4.91
CA LEU A 92 -2.49 4.72 6.31
C LEU A 92 -3.02 6.05 6.82
N GLU A 93 -4.24 6.04 7.34
CA GLU A 93 -4.89 7.20 7.95
C GLU A 93 -5.22 6.89 9.40
N SER A 94 -5.01 7.88 10.27
CA SER A 94 -5.61 7.96 11.59
C SER A 94 -6.91 8.78 11.53
N GLU A 95 -7.64 8.89 12.63
CA GLU A 95 -8.83 9.76 12.70
C GLU A 95 -8.50 11.26 12.52
N LEU A 96 -7.23 11.64 12.67
CA LEU A 96 -6.79 13.03 12.66
C LEU A 96 -6.09 13.41 11.35
N GLU A 97 -5.28 12.51 10.78
CA GLU A 97 -4.48 12.82 9.60
C GLU A 97 -4.04 11.58 8.80
N THR A 98 -3.59 11.81 7.57
CA THR A 98 -2.93 10.81 6.73
C THR A 98 -1.49 10.65 7.19
N GLU A 99 -1.15 9.46 7.68
CA GLU A 99 0.15 9.17 8.29
C GLU A 99 1.19 8.73 7.26
N LEU A 100 0.76 7.96 6.26
CA LEU A 100 1.68 7.37 5.28
C LEU A 100 0.94 7.07 3.98
N VAL A 101 1.61 7.28 2.85
CA VAL A 101 1.12 6.97 1.51
C VAL A 101 2.25 6.37 0.68
N GLY A 102 1.88 5.50 -0.24
CA GLY A 102 2.78 5.00 -1.28
C GLY A 102 2.02 4.44 -2.45
N ARG A 103 2.75 3.76 -3.33
CA ARG A 103 2.18 3.14 -4.54
C ARG A 103 2.80 1.78 -4.81
N PHE A 104 2.06 0.95 -5.51
CA PHE A 104 2.55 -0.31 -6.06
C PHE A 104 1.87 -0.60 -7.40
N VAL A 105 2.44 -1.51 -8.17
CA VAL A 105 1.92 -1.95 -9.46
C VAL A 105 1.57 -3.42 -9.37
N VAL A 106 0.41 -3.77 -9.90
CA VAL A 106 0.04 -5.16 -10.17
C VAL A 106 0.29 -5.43 -11.65
N LEU A 107 1.17 -6.39 -11.92
CA LEU A 107 1.51 -6.84 -13.26
C LEU A 107 0.55 -7.97 -13.68
N PRO A 108 0.27 -8.13 -14.99
CA PRO A 108 -0.41 -9.32 -15.49
C PRO A 108 0.34 -10.56 -15.03
N ALA A 109 -0.37 -11.65 -14.71
CA ALA A 109 0.28 -12.92 -14.43
C ALA A 109 1.19 -13.27 -15.62
N ASP A 110 2.45 -13.63 -15.34
CA ASP A 110 3.34 -14.14 -16.37
C ASP A 110 2.62 -15.28 -17.10
N VAL A 111 2.43 -15.11 -18.41
CA VAL A 111 1.95 -16.20 -19.25
C VAL A 111 3.07 -17.22 -19.23
N GLU A 112 2.92 -18.29 -18.43
CA GLU A 112 3.75 -19.47 -18.60
C GLU A 112 3.71 -19.81 -20.08
N THR A 113 4.83 -19.57 -20.76
CA THR A 113 4.99 -20.00 -22.13
C THR A 113 4.93 -21.51 -22.03
N THR A 114 3.79 -22.07 -22.44
CA THR A 114 3.66 -23.51 -22.67
C THR A 114 4.62 -23.80 -23.81
N ILE A 115 5.88 -24.08 -23.49
CA ILE A 115 6.80 -24.68 -24.44
C ILE A 115 6.28 -26.09 -24.60
N GLY A 116 5.41 -26.26 -25.59
CA GLY A 116 4.98 -27.58 -26.04
C GLY A 116 6.21 -28.37 -26.43
N ASN A 117 6.39 -29.51 -25.77
CA ASN A 117 7.19 -30.63 -26.24
C ASN A 117 6.28 -31.86 -26.28
#